data_AF-A0A9Q0UAL1-F1
#
_entry.id   AF-A0A9Q0UAL1-F1
#
_cell.length_a   1.000
_cell.length_b   1.000
_cell.length_c   1.000
_cell.angle_alpha   90.00
_cell.angle_beta   90.00
_cell.angle_gamma   90.00
#
_symmetry.space_group_name_H-M   'P 1'
#
loop_
_entity.id
_entity.type
_entity.pdbx_description
1 polymer ?
#
loop_
_entity_poly.entity_id
_entity_poly.type
_entity_poly.pdbx_seq_one_letter_code
_entity_poly.pdbx_strand_id
1 'polypeptide(L)'
;MVPVKKSGMIDRWVKKHLVLYTGATSHPFILSIRDGTIDFSSFKRWLGQDYIFVREFVPFTASVLLKASKNSDDSSDMEVILSGLASLSDEISWFKQEAAKWDVPLSDVIVHKSNQNYCRFLESLMVPELEYSVVVTALWAIETVYQESFFPLPGR
;
A
#
# COMPACT_ATOMS: atom_id res chain seq x y z
N MET A 1 -7.46 35.27 -14.48
CA MET A 1 -8.29 34.09 -14.18
C MET A 1 -7.36 32.93 -13.93
N VAL A 2 -7.23 32.48 -12.67
CA VAL A 2 -6.51 31.24 -12.36
C VAL A 2 -7.34 30.07 -12.91
N PRO A 3 -6.79 29.17 -13.73
CA PRO A 3 -7.56 28.04 -14.23
C PRO A 3 -7.95 27.18 -13.03
N VAL A 4 -9.26 27.02 -12.82
CA VAL A 4 -9.80 26.04 -11.87
C VAL A 4 -9.33 24.68 -12.36
N LYS A 5 -8.33 24.09 -11.68
CA LYS A 5 -7.85 22.74 -11.94
C LYS A 5 -9.07 21.83 -11.89
N LYS A 6 -9.52 21.31 -13.04
CA LYS A 6 -10.65 20.38 -13.09
C LYS A 6 -10.29 19.22 -12.18
N SER A 7 -11.03 19.06 -11.08
CA SER A 7 -10.79 18.00 -10.11
C SER A 7 -10.87 16.67 -10.83
N GLY A 8 -9.80 15.87 -10.73
CA GLY A 8 -9.72 14.55 -11.36
C GLY A 8 -10.81 13.62 -10.85
N MET A 9 -11.03 12.49 -11.52
CA MET A 9 -12.02 11.51 -11.07
C MET A 9 -11.69 10.97 -9.67
N ILE A 10 -10.41 10.68 -9.43
CA ILE A 10 -9.87 10.25 -8.14
C ILE A 10 -10.16 11.30 -7.05
N ASP A 11 -9.87 12.59 -7.29
CA ASP A 11 -10.16 13.65 -6.31
C ASP A 11 -11.64 13.68 -5.89
N ARG A 12 -12.54 13.42 -6.85
CA ARG A 12 -13.98 13.37 -6.56
C ARG A 12 -14.33 12.16 -5.71
N TRP A 13 -13.71 11.00 -5.94
CA TRP A 13 -13.89 9.82 -5.10
C TRP A 13 -13.32 10.00 -3.70
N VAL A 14 -12.11 10.55 -3.57
CA VAL A 14 -11.50 10.89 -2.27
C VAL A 14 -12.40 11.85 -1.49
N LYS A 15 -12.90 12.91 -2.13
CA LYS A 15 -13.85 13.84 -1.48
C LYS A 15 -15.15 13.16 -1.07
N LYS A 16 -15.70 12.29 -1.92
CA LYS A 16 -16.93 11.54 -1.64
C LYS A 16 -16.76 10.58 -0.46
N HIS A 17 -15.59 9.95 -0.33
CA HIS A 17 -15.28 8.95 0.69
C HIS A 17 -14.33 9.48 1.77
N LEU A 18 -14.34 10.80 2.01
CA LEU A 18 -13.36 11.48 2.85
C LEU A 18 -13.26 10.89 4.25
N VAL A 19 -14.37 10.50 4.87
CA VAL A 19 -14.36 9.90 6.22
C VAL A 19 -13.60 8.57 6.25
N LEU A 20 -13.81 7.71 5.25
CA LEU A 20 -13.09 6.44 5.14
C LEU A 20 -11.61 6.68 4.82
N TYR A 21 -11.34 7.63 3.94
CA TYR A 21 -9.99 8.01 3.56
C TYR A 21 -9.19 8.54 4.76
N THR A 22 -9.74 9.49 5.53
CA THR A 22 -9.13 10.00 6.76
C THR A 22 -8.96 8.90 7.80
N GLY A 23 -9.93 8.00 7.93
CA GLY A 23 -9.83 6.85 8.83
C GLY A 23 -8.67 5.91 8.46
N ALA A 24 -8.37 5.76 7.17
CA ALA A 24 -7.27 4.96 6.67
C ALA A 24 -5.90 5.65 6.82
N THR A 25 -5.82 6.97 6.61
CA THR A 25 -4.55 7.72 6.63
C THR A 25 -4.18 8.34 7.98
N SER A 26 -5.14 8.47 8.90
CA SER A 26 -4.95 9.08 10.23
C SER A 26 -5.42 8.18 11.36
N HIS A 27 -5.32 6.86 11.19
CA HIS A 27 -5.67 5.89 12.22
C HIS A 27 -4.80 6.09 13.48
N PRO A 28 -5.32 5.90 14.71
CA PRO A 28 -4.55 6.09 15.95
C PRO A 28 -3.19 5.36 16.00
N PHE A 29 -3.10 4.19 15.37
CA PHE A 29 -1.83 3.48 15.20
C PHE A 29 -0.79 4.31 14.42
N ILE A 30 -1.16 4.87 13.27
CA ILE A 30 -0.29 5.72 12.45
C ILE A 30 0.11 6.98 13.22
N LEU A 31 -0.85 7.62 13.89
CA LEU A 31 -0.59 8.80 14.72
C LEU A 31 0.40 8.47 15.86
N SER A 32 0.30 7.30 16.46
CA SER A 32 1.22 6.87 17.51
C SER A 32 2.66 6.66 17.01
N ILE A 33 2.85 6.20 15.77
CA ILE A 33 4.17 6.11 15.13
C ILE A 33 4.72 7.51 14.93
N ARG A 34 3.93 8.39 14.32
CA ARG A 34 4.32 9.78 14.04
C ARG A 34 4.72 10.53 15.31
N ASP A 35 3.95 10.37 16.37
CA ASP A 35 4.17 11.08 17.62
C ASP A 35 5.24 10.40 18.52
N GLY A 36 5.82 9.28 18.08
CA GLY A 36 6.84 8.53 18.82
C GLY A 36 6.30 7.87 20.10
N THR A 37 4.98 7.69 20.21
CA THR A 37 4.28 7.16 21.39
C THR A 37 3.82 5.72 21.21
N ILE A 38 4.13 5.10 20.07
CA ILE A 38 3.75 3.74 19.75
C ILE A 38 4.27 2.75 20.80
N ASP A 39 3.36 1.90 21.29
CA ASP A 39 3.73 0.77 22.13
C ASP A 39 4.51 -0.28 21.31
N PHE A 40 5.59 -0.77 21.89
CA PHE A 40 6.51 -1.67 21.21
C PHE A 40 5.85 -3.01 20.79
N SER A 41 4.86 -3.50 21.54
CA SER A 41 4.11 -4.69 21.14
C SER A 41 3.23 -4.44 19.92
N SER A 42 2.71 -3.22 19.77
CA SER A 42 1.94 -2.80 18.60
C SER A 42 2.83 -2.68 17.36
N PHE A 43 4.05 -2.15 17.53
CA PHE A 43 5.05 -2.11 16.47
C PHE A 43 5.44 -3.52 15.99
N LYS A 44 5.82 -4.43 16.90
CA LYS A 44 6.16 -5.83 16.53
C LYS A 44 5.01 -6.54 15.81
N ARG A 45 3.77 -6.31 16.27
CA ARG A 45 2.58 -6.86 15.63
C ARG A 45 2.40 -6.33 14.21
N TRP A 46 2.54 -5.02 14.01
CA TRP A 46 2.50 -4.43 12.68
C TRP A 46 3.60 -5.00 11.80
N LEU A 47 4.85 -5.03 12.27
CA LEU A 47 5.99 -5.54 11.51
C LEU A 47 5.76 -6.96 10.97
N GLY A 48 5.24 -7.86 11.81
CA GLY A 48 4.93 -9.24 11.39
C GLY A 48 3.76 -9.33 10.41
N GLN A 49 2.67 -8.60 10.65
CA GLN A 49 1.50 -8.63 9.77
C GLN A 49 1.80 -7.98 8.42
N ASP A 50 2.51 -6.85 8.42
CA ASP A 50 2.82 -6.09 7.22
C ASP A 50 3.83 -6.81 6.34
N TYR A 51 4.77 -7.55 6.94
CA TYR A 51 5.64 -8.45 6.19
C TYR A 51 4.85 -9.48 5.35
N ILE A 52 3.79 -10.08 5.92
CA ILE A 52 2.93 -11.02 5.17
C ILE A 52 2.22 -10.28 4.04
N PHE A 53 1.68 -9.09 4.32
CA PHE A 53 0.99 -8.28 3.33
C PHE A 53 1.91 -7.94 2.15
N VAL A 54 3.13 -7.44 2.40
CA VAL A 54 4.10 -7.09 1.36
C VAL A 54 4.46 -8.29 0.49
N ARG A 55 4.55 -9.50 1.08
CA ARG A 55 4.80 -10.73 0.31
C ARG A 55 3.67 -11.06 -0.66
N GLU A 56 2.41 -10.82 -0.29
CA GLU A 56 1.24 -11.00 -1.17
C GLU A 56 1.04 -9.79 -2.11
N PHE A 57 1.58 -8.63 -1.76
CA PHE A 57 1.57 -7.45 -2.59
C PHE A 57 2.50 -7.56 -3.80
N VAL A 58 3.65 -8.26 -3.67
CA VAL A 58 4.58 -8.53 -4.78
C VAL A 58 3.90 -9.20 -6.00
N PRO A 59 3.22 -10.36 -5.88
CA PRO A 59 2.55 -10.98 -7.01
C PRO A 59 1.40 -10.11 -7.56
N PHE A 60 0.70 -9.37 -6.70
CA PHE A 60 -0.30 -8.40 -7.16
C PHE A 60 0.34 -7.33 -8.05
N THR A 61 1.39 -6.65 -7.61
CA THR A 61 2.08 -5.61 -8.38
C THR A 61 2.68 -6.17 -9.67
N ALA A 62 3.21 -7.40 -9.65
CA ALA A 62 3.66 -8.10 -10.85
C ALA A 62 2.50 -8.38 -11.84
N SER A 63 1.31 -8.72 -11.36
CA SER A 63 0.12 -8.89 -12.21
C SER A 63 -0.31 -7.57 -12.86
N VAL A 64 -0.20 -6.45 -12.13
CA VAL A 64 -0.50 -5.11 -12.65
C VAL A 64 0.53 -4.72 -13.71
N LEU A 65 1.82 -5.02 -13.50
CA LEU A 65 2.87 -4.81 -14.50
C LEU A 65 2.57 -5.57 -15.81
N LEU A 66 2.17 -6.83 -15.71
CA LEU A 66 1.78 -7.63 -16.88
C LEU A 66 0.58 -7.01 -17.61
N LYS A 67 -0.42 -6.52 -16.88
CA LYS A 67 -1.59 -5.84 -17.47
C LYS A 67 -1.20 -4.51 -18.11
N ALA A 68 -0.33 -3.72 -17.49
CA ALA A 68 0.17 -2.46 -18.05
C ALA A 68 0.89 -2.69 -19.38
N SER A 69 1.75 -3.71 -19.46
CA SER A 69 2.48 -4.04 -20.70
C SER A 69 1.59 -4.42 -21.89
N LYS A 70 0.36 -4.88 -21.63
CA LYS A 70 -0.56 -5.39 -22.66
C LYS A 70 -1.71 -4.44 -22.98
N ASN A 71 -2.14 -3.63 -22.02
CA ASN A 71 -3.39 -2.88 -22.09
C ASN A 71 -3.25 -1.39 -21.83
N SER A 72 -2.06 -0.89 -21.45
CA SER A 72 -1.85 0.55 -21.32
C SER A 72 -1.54 1.17 -22.68
N ASP A 73 -2.16 2.33 -22.93
CA ASP A 73 -1.86 3.16 -24.09
C ASP A 73 -0.54 3.95 -23.91
N ASP A 74 -0.04 4.05 -22.67
CA ASP A 74 1.20 4.74 -22.32
C ASP A 74 2.30 3.73 -21.94
N SER A 75 3.37 3.68 -22.72
CA SER A 75 4.49 2.78 -22.49
C SER A 75 5.24 3.06 -21.17
N SER A 76 5.11 4.27 -20.61
CA SER A 76 5.77 4.65 -19.35
C SER A 76 5.13 4.01 -18.12
N ASP A 77 3.86 3.58 -18.19
CA ASP A 77 3.18 2.88 -17.08
C ASP A 77 3.96 1.64 -16.65
N MET A 78 4.48 0.89 -17.62
CA MET A 78 5.27 -0.31 -17.36
C MET A 78 6.55 0.03 -16.58
N GLU A 79 7.25 1.11 -16.93
CA GLU A 79 8.48 1.52 -16.26
C GLU A 79 8.22 1.97 -14.83
N VAL A 80 7.14 2.73 -14.60
CA VAL A 80 6.71 3.17 -13.27
C VAL A 80 6.41 1.96 -12.38
N ILE A 81 5.58 1.02 -12.85
CA ILE A 81 5.19 -0.16 -12.06
C ILE A 81 6.39 -1.08 -11.82
N LEU A 82 7.26 -1.25 -12.82
CA LEU A 82 8.48 -2.04 -12.68
C LEU A 82 9.42 -1.47 -11.61
N SER A 83 9.57 -0.14 -11.55
CA SER A 83 10.38 0.51 -10.52
C SER A 83 9.83 0.32 -9.10
N GLY A 84 8.50 0.34 -8.95
CA GLY A 84 7.83 0.01 -7.69
C GLY A 84 8.08 -1.44 -7.28
N LEU A 85 7.92 -2.38 -8.21
CA LEU A 85 8.19 -3.80 -7.96
C LEU A 85 9.64 -4.08 -7.56
N ALA A 86 10.60 -3.37 -8.17
CA ALA A 86 12.01 -3.48 -7.78
C ALA A 86 12.24 -3.00 -6.33
N SER A 87 11.57 -1.91 -5.93
CA SER A 87 11.64 -1.36 -4.57
C SER A 87 11.11 -2.33 -3.50
N LEU A 88 10.11 -3.16 -3.84
CA LEU A 88 9.58 -4.19 -2.92
C LEU A 88 10.64 -5.24 -2.52
N SER A 89 11.65 -5.48 -3.36
CA SER A 89 12.76 -6.40 -3.02
C SER A 89 13.61 -5.85 -1.86
N ASP A 90 13.90 -4.55 -1.91
CA ASP A 90 14.65 -3.85 -0.86
C ASP A 90 13.81 -3.76 0.41
N GLU A 91 12.51 -3.50 0.28
CA GLU A 91 11.56 -3.47 1.40
C GLU A 91 11.49 -4.83 2.12
N ILE A 92 11.35 -5.95 1.39
CA ILE A 92 11.37 -7.30 1.99
C ILE A 92 12.67 -7.55 2.74
N SER A 93 13.79 -7.07 2.21
CA SER A 93 15.10 -7.20 2.85
C SER A 93 15.18 -6.38 4.14
N TRP A 94 14.61 -5.17 4.13
CA TRP A 94 14.46 -4.33 5.31
C TRP A 94 13.59 -4.99 6.40
N PHE A 95 12.44 -5.56 6.04
CA PHE A 95 11.58 -6.28 6.99
C PHE A 95 12.32 -7.42 7.69
N LYS A 96 13.12 -8.20 6.96
CA LYS A 96 13.92 -9.29 7.54
C LYS A 96 14.96 -8.76 8.54
N GLN A 97 15.62 -7.64 8.23
CA GLN A 97 16.61 -7.02 9.11
C GLN A 97 15.97 -6.46 10.38
N GLU A 98 14.86 -5.73 10.25
CA GLU A 98 14.16 -5.19 11.41
C GLU A 98 13.54 -6.30 12.26
N ALA A 99 12.99 -7.36 11.65
CA ALA A 99 12.46 -8.49 12.40
C ALA A 99 13.55 -9.21 13.21
N ALA A 100 14.76 -9.36 12.65
CA ALA A 100 15.90 -9.92 13.38
C ALA A 100 16.35 -9.00 14.54
N LYS A 101 16.40 -7.69 14.30
CA LYS A 101 16.77 -6.68 15.31
C LYS A 101 15.80 -6.63 16.49
N TRP A 102 14.51 -6.81 16.22
CA TRP A 102 13.45 -6.70 17.23
C TRP A 102 12.93 -8.04 17.73
N ASP A 103 13.58 -9.15 17.37
CA ASP A 103 13.21 -10.51 17.77
C ASP A 103 11.73 -10.82 17.44
N VAL A 104 11.37 -10.65 16.17
CA VAL A 104 10.05 -10.97 15.62
C VAL A 104 10.17 -12.20 14.71
N PRO A 105 9.59 -13.36 15.08
CA PRO A 105 9.69 -14.57 14.26
C PRO A 105 8.74 -14.49 13.06
N LEU A 106 9.28 -14.12 11.89
CA LEU A 106 8.49 -13.97 10.66
C LEU A 106 7.86 -15.29 10.16
N SER A 107 8.42 -16.45 10.53
CA SER A 107 7.88 -17.77 10.17
C SER A 107 6.61 -18.15 10.93
N ASP A 108 6.44 -17.61 12.14
CA ASP A 108 5.39 -18.05 13.09
C ASP A 108 4.32 -16.97 13.30
N VAL A 109 4.26 -15.98 12.41
CA VAL A 109 3.27 -14.92 12.50
C VAL A 109 1.87 -15.48 12.25
N ILE A 110 1.02 -15.44 13.28
CA ILE A 110 -0.39 -15.78 13.15
C ILE A 110 -1.10 -14.68 12.35
N VAL A 111 -1.49 -14.98 11.12
CA VAL A 111 -2.14 -14.01 10.23
C VAL A 111 -3.50 -13.59 10.77
N HIS A 112 -3.69 -12.30 11.02
CA HIS A 112 -4.96 -11.77 11.50
C HIS A 112 -6.05 -11.84 10.43
N LYS A 113 -7.32 -11.92 10.85
CA LYS A 113 -8.46 -12.00 9.91
C LYS A 113 -8.53 -10.82 8.95
N SER A 114 -8.18 -9.61 9.41
CA SER A 114 -8.08 -8.41 8.56
C SER A 114 -7.06 -8.59 7.45
N ASN A 115 -5.86 -9.07 7.78
CA ASN A 115 -4.79 -9.32 6.83
C ASN A 115 -5.15 -10.45 5.84
N GLN A 116 -5.73 -11.55 6.32
CA GLN A 116 -6.26 -12.61 5.45
C GLN A 116 -7.32 -12.09 4.46
N ASN A 117 -8.21 -11.20 4.91
CA ASN A 117 -9.20 -10.59 4.02
C ASN A 117 -8.54 -9.70 2.97
N TYR A 118 -7.50 -8.96 3.36
CA TYR A 118 -6.76 -8.09 2.46
C TYR A 118 -5.98 -8.89 1.40
N CYS A 119 -5.31 -9.97 1.80
CA CYS A 119 -4.62 -10.87 0.87
C CYS A 119 -5.62 -11.50 -0.13
N ARG A 120 -6.77 -11.99 0.34
CA ARG A 120 -7.84 -12.47 -0.55
C ARG A 120 -8.37 -11.39 -1.50
N PHE A 121 -8.41 -10.14 -1.05
CA PHE A 121 -8.80 -9.03 -1.91
C PHE A 121 -7.75 -8.79 -3.01
N LEU A 122 -6.46 -8.80 -2.68
CA LEU A 122 -5.39 -8.74 -3.68
C LEU A 122 -5.48 -9.89 -4.69
N GLU A 123 -5.70 -11.12 -4.22
CA GLU A 123 -5.93 -12.29 -5.09
C GLU A 123 -7.10 -12.05 -6.05
N SER A 124 -8.21 -11.52 -5.55
CA SER A 124 -9.38 -11.21 -6.39
C SER A 124 -9.11 -10.15 -7.45
N LEU A 125 -8.12 -9.27 -7.24
CA LEU A 125 -7.71 -8.24 -8.19
C LEU A 125 -6.77 -8.77 -9.29
N MET A 126 -6.18 -9.94 -9.10
CA MET A 126 -5.25 -10.53 -10.07
C MET A 126 -5.95 -11.29 -11.22
N VAL A 127 -7.29 -11.37 -11.21
CA VAL A 127 -8.01 -12.11 -12.25
C VAL A 127 -7.87 -11.44 -13.63
N PRO A 128 -7.68 -12.21 -14.71
CA PRO A 128 -7.46 -11.67 -16.06
C PRO A 128 -8.58 -10.75 -16.54
N GLU A 129 -9.82 -11.00 -16.14
CA GLU A 129 -11.03 -10.33 -16.59
C GLU A 129 -11.19 -8.90 -16.03
N LEU A 130 -10.43 -8.54 -14.99
CA LEU A 130 -10.51 -7.18 -14.44
C LEU A 130 -9.80 -6.17 -15.34
N GLU A 131 -10.48 -5.05 -15.54
CA GLU A 131 -9.99 -3.91 -16.31
C GLU A 131 -8.72 -3.32 -15.69
N TYR A 132 -7.79 -2.88 -16.55
CA TYR A 132 -6.53 -2.25 -16.12
C TYR A 132 -6.79 -1.03 -15.21
N SER A 133 -7.77 -0.21 -15.57
CA SER A 133 -8.16 0.98 -14.79
C SER A 133 -8.58 0.65 -13.36
N VAL A 134 -9.18 -0.51 -13.10
CA VAL A 134 -9.59 -0.95 -11.77
C VAL A 134 -8.38 -1.35 -10.94
N VAL A 135 -7.51 -2.20 -11.49
CA VAL A 135 -6.35 -2.72 -10.76
C VAL A 135 -5.29 -1.65 -10.51
N VAL A 136 -5.07 -0.73 -11.46
CA VAL A 136 -4.15 0.40 -11.27
C VAL A 136 -4.70 1.41 -10.26
N THR A 137 -6.04 1.59 -10.19
CA THR A 137 -6.67 2.41 -9.15
C THR A 137 -6.46 1.78 -7.76
N ALA A 138 -6.57 0.45 -7.65
CA ALA A 138 -6.31 -0.25 -6.39
C ALA A 138 -4.83 -0.12 -5.98
N LEU A 139 -3.90 -0.31 -6.91
CA LEU A 139 -2.46 -0.12 -6.67
C LEU A 139 -2.18 1.32 -6.19
N TRP A 140 -2.69 2.33 -6.91
CA TRP A 140 -2.58 3.73 -6.53
C TRP A 140 -3.13 3.99 -5.12
N ALA A 141 -4.30 3.44 -4.78
CA ALA A 141 -4.92 3.67 -3.49
C ALA A 141 -4.12 3.07 -2.32
N ILE A 142 -3.55 1.87 -2.50
CA ILE A 142 -2.71 1.20 -1.50
C ILE A 142 -1.48 2.06 -1.19
N GLU A 143 -0.74 2.42 -2.23
CA GLU A 143 0.49 3.21 -2.13
C GLU A 143 0.22 4.61 -1.56
N THR A 144 -0.86 5.26 -2.01
CA THR A 144 -1.23 6.60 -1.56
C THR A 144 -1.59 6.61 -0.07
N VAL A 145 -2.28 5.59 0.44
CA VAL A 145 -2.62 5.53 1.87
C VAL A 145 -1.35 5.42 2.71
N TYR A 146 -0.35 4.63 2.29
CA TYR A 146 0.95 4.56 2.97
C TYR A 146 1.68 5.90 2.90
N GLN A 147 1.80 6.48 1.71
CA GLN A 147 2.46 7.77 1.51
C GLN A 147 1.84 8.85 2.40
N GLU A 148 0.52 8.98 2.44
CA GLU A 148 -0.18 10.00 3.24
C GLU A 148 -0.13 9.72 4.74
N SER A 149 -0.08 8.44 5.16
CA SER A 149 0.06 8.06 6.56
C SER A 149 1.39 8.50 7.16
N PHE A 150 2.46 8.45 6.36
CA PHE A 150 3.82 8.75 6.79
C PHE A 150 4.36 10.07 6.23
N PHE A 151 3.58 10.80 5.43
CA PHE A 151 3.98 12.12 4.95
C PHE A 151 4.02 13.11 6.13
N PRO A 152 5.15 13.79 6.37
CA PRO A 152 5.19 14.84 7.38
C PRO A 152 4.32 16.01 6.90
N LEU A 153 3.26 16.34 7.67
CA LEU A 153 2.57 17.60 7.46
C LEU A 153 3.56 18.75 7.71
N PRO A 154 3.66 19.76 6.83
CA PRO A 154 4.57 20.87 7.02
C PRO A 154 4.23 21.61 8.33
N GLY A 155 5.18 21.63 9.27
CA GLY A 155 5.02 22.39 10.53
C GLY A 155 5.58 21.77 11.82
N ARG A 156 6.33 20.67 11.77
CA ARG A 156 7.17 20.20 12.90
C ARG A 156 8.47 19.59 12.38
#